data_AF-A0A8J2J3D0-F1
#
_entry.id   AF-A0A8J2J3D0-F1
#
_cell.length_a   1.000
_cell.length_b   1.000
_cell.length_c   1.000
_cell.angle_alpha   90.00
_cell.angle_beta   90.00
_cell.angle_gamma   90.00
#
_symmetry.space_group_name_H-M   'P 1'
#
loop_
_entity.id
_entity.type
_entity.pdbx_description
1 polymer ?
#
loop_
_entity_poly.entity_id
_entity_poly.type
_entity_poly.pdbx_seq_one_letter_code
_entity_poly.pdbx_strand_id
1 'polypeptide(L)' 'GIFLENGPFILDENGEIQERAHTWTKTHSMLYIDAPVGSGFSFADNHTAYANNSDEEAEELYEALVQFFTLF' A
#
# COMPACT_ATOMS: atom_id res chain seq x y z
N GLY A 1 -8.30 0.48 -1.95
CA GLY A 1 -7.35 0.20 -3.05
C GLY A 1 -7.42 -1.23 -3.56
N ILE A 2 -6.41 -2.06 -3.26
CA ILE A 2 -6.12 -3.33 -3.98
C ILE A 2 -7.30 -4.31 -4.12
N PHE A 3 -8.07 -4.58 -3.07
CA PHE A 3 -9.16 -5.57 -3.12
C PHE A 3 -10.55 -4.98 -3.36
N LEU A 4 -10.75 -3.69 -3.13
CA LEU A 4 -12.08 -3.06 -3.16
C LEU A 4 -12.28 -2.12 -4.34
N GLU A 5 -11.21 -1.57 -4.92
CA GLU A 5 -11.30 -0.52 -5.94
C GLU A 5 -10.69 -0.97 -7.27
N ASN A 6 -9.40 -0.72 -7.47
CA ASN A 6 -8.74 -0.74 -8.78
C ASN A 6 -7.67 -1.83 -8.93
N GLY A 7 -7.47 -2.66 -7.91
CA GLY A 7 -6.53 -3.77 -7.97
C GLY A 7 -7.09 -5.01 -8.68
N PRO A 8 -6.22 -6.01 -8.90
CA PRO A 8 -6.50 -7.13 -9.80
C PRO A 8 -7.57 -8.09 -9.27
N PHE A 9 -7.88 -8.05 -7.98
CA PHE A 9 -8.77 -9.02 -7.35
C PHE A 9 -9.91 -8.37 -6.55
N ILE A 10 -10.96 -9.15 -6.34
CA ILE A 10 -12.09 -8.88 -5.45
C ILE A 10 -12.17 -10.03 -4.43
N LEU A 11 -12.51 -9.70 -3.19
CA LEU A 11 -12.94 -10.68 -2.18
C LEU A 11 -14.47 -10.78 -2.24
N ASP A 12 -14.99 -11.99 -2.45
CA ASP A 12 -16.43 -12.22 -2.40
C ASP A 12 -16.96 -12.40 -0.97
N GLU A 13 -18.27 -12.58 -0.82
CA GLU A 13 -18.94 -12.71 0.48
C GLU A 13 -18.49 -13.96 1.28
N ASN A 14 -17.90 -14.95 0.60
CA ASN A 14 -17.35 -16.15 1.22
C ASN A 14 -15.86 -15.99 1.58
N GLY A 15 -15.25 -14.85 1.24
CA GLY A 15 -13.83 -14.60 1.41
C GLY A 15 -12.96 -15.24 0.33
N GLU A 16 -13.54 -15.68 -0.79
CA GLU A 16 -12.77 -16.22 -1.91
C GLU A 16 -12.27 -15.09 -2.82
N ILE A 17 -11.09 -15.32 -3.43
CA ILE A 17 -10.43 -14.35 -4.31
C ILE A 17 -10.91 -14.59 -5.74
N GLN A 18 -11.40 -13.54 -6.39
CA GLN A 18 -11.80 -13.55 -7.79
C GLN A 18 -11.08 -12.45 -8.58
N GLU A 19 -10.83 -12.68 -9.87
CA GLU A 19 -10.26 -11.66 -10.76
C GLU A 19 -11.24 -10.52 -11.04
N ARG A 20 -10.73 -9.28 -11.01
CA ARG A 20 -11.50 -8.09 -11.35
C ARG A 20 -11.51 -7.86 -12.86
N ALA A 21 -12.71 -7.81 -13.45
CA ALA A 21 -12.89 -7.54 -14.87
C ALA A 21 -12.30 -6.19 -15.33
N HIS A 22 -12.30 -5.17 -14.46
CA HIS A 22 -11.74 -3.85 -14.73
C HIS A 22 -10.72 -3.46 -13.65
N THR A 23 -9.43 -3.71 -13.91
CA THR A 23 -8.31 -3.39 -13.00
C THR A 23 -7.29 -2.50 -13.71
N TRP A 24 -6.66 -1.59 -12.96
CA TRP A 24 -5.58 -0.75 -13.48
C TRP A 24 -4.31 -1.54 -13.77
N THR A 25 -4.15 -2.71 -13.15
CA THR A 25 -3.03 -3.62 -13.42
C THR A 25 -3.04 -4.23 -14.82
N LYS A 26 -4.13 -4.08 -15.60
CA LYS A 26 -4.17 -4.51 -17.01
C LYS A 26 -3.23 -3.70 -17.89
N THR A 27 -2.98 -2.44 -17.54
CA THR A 27 -2.27 -1.48 -18.39
C THR A 27 -1.08 -0.82 -17.69
N HIS A 28 -1.01 -0.91 -16.36
CA HIS A 28 0.03 -0.27 -15.57
C HIS A 28 0.60 -1.22 -14.52
N SER A 29 1.88 -1.04 -14.20
CA SER A 29 2.43 -1.56 -12.96
C SER A 29 1.91 -0.72 -11.79
N MET A 30 1.31 -1.38 -10.80
CA MET A 30 0.70 -0.72 -9.65
C MET A 30 1.45 -1.11 -8.38
N LEU A 31 1.89 -0.12 -7.61
CA LEU A 31 2.46 -0.30 -6.27
C LEU A 31 1.44 0.18 -5.23
N TYR A 32 1.04 -0.68 -4.31
CA TYR A 32 0.14 -0.36 -3.21
C TYR A 32 0.96 -0.30 -1.92
N ILE A 33 0.89 0.82 -1.21
CA ILE A 33 1.67 1.07 0.01
C ILE A 33 0.67 1.39 1.12
N ASP A 34 0.76 0.67 2.23
CA ASP A 34 0.09 1.09 3.47
C ASP A 34 0.96 2.15 4.14
N ALA A 35 0.45 3.37 4.23
CA ALA A 35 1.14 4.50 4.84
C ALA A 35 0.14 5.39 5.60
N PRO A 36 0.58 6.06 6.69
CA PRO A 36 1.92 6.01 7.30
C PRO A 36 2.13 4.73 8.13
N VAL A 37 3.28 4.63 8.83
CA VAL A 37 3.53 3.58 9.84
C VAL A 37 2.34 3.50 10.81
N GLY A 38 1.85 2.28 11.05
CA GLY A 38 0.63 1.99 11.81
C GLY A 38 -0.60 1.69 10.94
N SER A 39 -0.53 1.94 9.64
CA SER A 39 -1.61 1.63 8.69
C SER A 39 -1.47 0.21 8.17
N GLY A 40 -2.54 -0.58 8.24
CA GLY A 40 -2.61 -1.91 7.64
C GLY A 40 -1.48 -2.83 8.11
N PHE A 41 -0.59 -3.21 7.18
CA PHE A 41 0.57 -4.06 7.47
C PHE A 41 1.88 -3.31 7.70
N SER A 42 1.88 -1.98 7.64
CA SER A 42 3.04 -1.16 8.01
C SER A 42 3.06 -0.94 9.52
N PHE A 43 4.05 -1.48 10.22
CA PHE A 43 4.17 -1.38 11.68
C PHE A 43 5.62 -1.11 12.12
N ALA A 44 5.76 -0.62 13.35
CA ALA A 44 7.05 -0.43 14.00
C ALA A 44 7.00 -0.89 15.46
N ASP A 45 8.11 -1.45 15.93
CA ASP A 45 8.28 -1.89 17.32
C ASP A 45 8.45 -0.71 18.29
N ASN A 46 8.92 0.42 17.77
CA ASN A 46 9.17 1.64 18.55
C ASN A 46 8.10 2.70 18.25
N HIS A 47 7.49 3.23 19.30
CA HIS A 47 6.46 4.27 19.20
C HIS A 47 6.99 5.59 18.62
N THR A 48 8.30 5.84 18.66
CA THR A 48 8.88 7.04 18.04
C THR A 48 8.96 6.98 16.52
N ALA A 49 8.62 5.85 15.90
CA ALA A 49 8.59 5.68 14.45
C ALA A 49 7.20 5.97 13.84
N TYR A 50 6.27 6.47 14.64
CA TYR A 50 4.99 6.96 14.15
C TYR A 50 5.13 8.46 13.88
N ALA A 51 4.80 8.85 12.65
CA ALA A 51 4.76 10.26 12.25
C ALA A 51 3.78 11.06 13.14
N ASN A 52 4.19 12.26 13.51
CA ASN A 52 3.43 13.17 14.38
C ASN A 52 2.69 14.25 13.59
N ASN A 53 2.98 14.38 12.31
CA ASN A 53 2.41 15.36 11.39
C ASN A 53 2.56 14.89 9.93
N SER A 54 1.83 15.53 9.02
CA SER A 54 1.82 15.15 7.61
C SER A 54 3.14 15.38 6.86
N ASP A 55 4.04 16.24 7.37
CA ASP A 55 5.35 16.43 6.76
C ASP A 55 6.23 15.19 7.03
N GLU A 56 6.21 14.67 8.26
CA GLU A 56 6.87 13.40 8.62
C GLU A 56 6.30 12.21 7.82
N GLU A 57 4.97 12.11 7.69
CA GLU A 57 4.33 11.05 6.87
C GLU A 57 4.80 11.09 5.41
N ALA A 58 4.95 12.29 4.84
CA ALA A 58 5.40 12.47 3.46
C ALA A 58 6.89 12.11 3.29
N GLU A 59 7.72 12.45 4.27
CA GLU A 59 9.15 12.09 4.29
C GLU A 59 9.34 10.57 4.37
N GLU A 60 8.64 9.89 5.28
CA GLU A 60 8.67 8.43 5.43
C GLU A 60 8.23 7.71 4.15
N LEU A 61 7.14 8.17 3.52
CA LEU A 61 6.66 7.59 2.26
C LEU A 61 7.66 7.81 1.11
N TYR A 62 8.29 8.99 1.06
CA TYR A 62 9.33 9.28 0.08
C TYR A 62 10.53 8.37 0.25
N GLU A 63 11.01 8.17 1.49
CA GLU A 63 12.10 7.24 1.78
C GLU A 63 11.76 5.82 1.35
N ALA A 64 10.55 5.34 1.61
CA ALA A 64 10.09 4.02 1.18
C ALA A 64 10.15 3.86 -0.35
N LEU A 65 9.76 4.89 -1.12
CA LEU A 65 9.86 4.88 -2.58
C LEU A 65 11.32 4.85 -3.06
N VAL A 66 12.21 5.63 -2.44
CA VAL A 66 13.64 5.63 -2.76
C VAL A 66 14.26 4.25 -2.52
N GLN A 67 13.93 3.61 -1.40
CA GLN A 67 14.40 2.25 -1.09
C GLN A 67 13.84 1.22 -2.07
N PHE A 68 12.56 1.31 -2.43
CA PHE A 68 11.95 0.44 -3.43
C PHE A 68 12.72 0.47 -4.76
N PHE A 69 13.00 1.65 -5.31
CA PHE A 69 13.76 1.80 -6.56
C PHE A 69 15.25 1.49 -6.44
N THR A 70 15.78 1.32 -5.24
CA THR A 70 17.15 0.83 -5.03
C THR A 70 17.20 -0.69 -5.12
N LEU A 71 16.13 -1.38 -4.71
CA LEU A 71 16.04 -2.83 -4.69
C LEU A 71 15.54 -3.44 -6.01
N PHE A 72 14.69 -2.71 -6.75
CA PHE A 72 14.02 -3.16 -7.97
C PHE A 72 14.35 -2.25 -9.16
#